data_AF-A0A7Z2K3L6-F1
#
_entry.id   AF-A0A7Z2K3L6-F1
#
_cell.length_a   1.000
_cell.length_b   1.000
_cell.length_c   1.000
_cell.angle_alpha   90.00
_cell.angle_beta   90.00
_cell.angle_gamma   90.00
#
_symmetry.space_group_name_H-M   'P 1'
#
loop_
_entity.id
_entity.type
_entity.pdbx_description
1 polymer ?
#
loop_
_entity_poly.entity_id
_entity_poly.type
_entity_poly.pdbx_seq_one_letter_code
_entity_poly.pdbx_strand_id
1 'polypeptide(L)'
;MLKRFFIVLLILSVVAACNSPSSSETYDDKTIAKAEASTQNYIESNFKEVQSVEITTVYQNEMGGMTVEGSVNNGEGTFSAGIENDFSVGSVGVSETFPDRKEDCMERTCSYEP
;
A
#
# COMPACT_ATOMS: atom_id res chain seq x y z
N MET A 1 41.99 28.99 25.28
CA MET A 1 41.71 27.79 24.44
C MET A 1 40.64 26.85 25.03
N LEU A 2 40.21 27.00 26.30
CA LEU A 2 39.24 26.09 26.95
C LEU A 2 37.81 26.65 27.11
N LYS A 3 37.52 27.83 26.56
CA LYS A 3 36.17 28.48 26.64
C LYS A 3 35.33 28.34 25.37
N ARG A 4 35.95 27.97 24.23
CA ARG A 4 35.23 27.74 22.97
C ARG A 4 34.72 26.30 22.82
N PHE A 5 35.25 25.37 23.62
CA PHE A 5 34.83 23.97 23.60
C PHE A 5 33.50 23.72 24.35
N PHE A 6 33.16 24.56 25.32
CA PHE A 6 31.93 24.41 26.11
C PHE A 6 30.65 24.83 25.38
N ILE A 7 30.74 25.64 24.32
CA ILE A 7 29.56 26.09 23.54
C ILE A 7 29.14 25.03 22.51
N VAL A 8 30.06 24.18 22.06
CA VAL A 8 29.76 23.14 21.05
C VAL A 8 29.07 21.92 21.67
N LEU A 9 29.16 21.73 22.99
CA LEU A 9 28.54 20.59 23.69
C LEU A 9 27.08 20.81 24.12
N LEU A 10 26.55 22.04 24.00
CA LEU A 10 25.19 22.37 24.46
C LEU A 10 24.11 22.27 23.37
N ILE A 11 24.49 22.04 22.10
CA ILE A 11 23.55 21.95 20.95
C ILE A 11 23.32 20.49 20.54
N LEU A 12 23.59 19.53 21.43
CA LEU A 12 23.47 18.08 21.13
C LEU A 12 22.41 17.35 21.97
N SER A 13 21.43 18.06 22.54
CA SER A 13 20.36 17.45 23.36
C SER A 13 18.95 17.57 22.78
N VAL A 14 18.78 18.04 21.54
CA VAL A 14 17.45 18.12 20.90
C VAL A 14 17.34 17.10 19.77
N VAL A 15 17.41 15.80 20.08
CA VAL A 15 16.56 14.76 19.47
C VAL A 15 16.49 13.56 20.44
N ALA A 16 16.08 13.80 21.69
CA ALA A 16 15.65 12.71 22.56
C ALA A 16 14.21 12.34 22.19
N ALA A 17 14.10 11.37 21.28
CA ALA A 17 13.04 10.38 21.18
C ALA A 17 11.60 10.84 21.47
N CYS A 18 10.87 11.23 20.43
CA CYS A 18 9.49 10.72 20.28
C CYS A 18 9.56 9.33 19.64
N ASN A 19 10.09 8.35 20.35
CA ASN A 19 9.72 6.95 20.10
C ASN A 19 8.56 6.65 21.03
N SER A 20 7.39 7.19 20.69
CA SER A 20 6.18 6.45 21.05
C SER A 20 6.26 5.18 20.21
N PRO A 21 6.12 3.97 20.78
CA PRO A 21 5.63 2.88 19.98
C PRO A 21 4.25 3.34 19.55
N SER A 22 4.13 3.92 18.35
CA SER A 22 2.85 3.89 17.69
C SER A 22 2.54 2.41 17.61
N SER A 23 1.56 1.99 18.40
CA SER A 23 0.81 0.78 18.10
C SER A 23 0.22 1.03 16.73
N SER A 24 1.01 0.79 15.68
CA SER A 24 0.47 0.43 14.40
C SER A 24 -0.33 -0.81 14.74
N GLU A 25 -1.66 -0.67 14.73
CA GLU A 25 -2.56 -1.81 14.71
C GLU A 25 -2.21 -2.56 13.42
N THR A 26 -1.22 -3.44 13.50
CA THR A 26 -0.84 -4.31 12.40
C THR A 26 -1.98 -5.29 12.23
N TYR A 27 -2.59 -5.30 11.04
CA TYR A 27 -3.63 -6.27 10.71
C TYR A 27 -3.12 -7.69 10.97
N ASP A 28 -4.01 -8.57 11.44
CA ASP A 28 -3.65 -9.97 11.60
C ASP A 28 -3.41 -10.64 10.23
N ASP A 29 -2.59 -11.70 10.23
CA ASP A 29 -2.17 -12.39 9.00
C ASP A 29 -3.34 -12.84 8.12
N LYS A 30 -4.47 -13.25 8.73
CA LYS A 30 -5.65 -13.70 7.97
C LYS A 30 -6.35 -12.52 7.29
N THR A 31 -6.41 -11.38 7.96
CA THR A 31 -6.93 -10.13 7.39
C THR A 31 -6.05 -9.64 6.24
N ILE A 32 -4.72 -9.68 6.40
CA ILE A 32 -3.76 -9.36 5.32
C ILE A 32 -3.96 -10.30 4.13
N ALA A 33 -3.93 -11.62 4.35
CA ALA A 33 -4.05 -12.61 3.27
C ALA A 33 -5.34 -12.46 2.45
N LYS A 34 -6.46 -12.09 3.09
CA LYS A 34 -7.71 -11.81 2.39
C LYS A 34 -7.64 -10.56 1.51
N ALA A 35 -7.07 -9.49 2.04
CA ALA A 35 -6.91 -8.25 1.31
C ALA A 35 -5.99 -8.43 0.08
N GLU A 36 -4.89 -9.16 0.26
CA GLU A 36 -3.97 -9.53 -0.82
C GLU A 36 -4.68 -10.35 -1.90
N ALA A 37 -5.39 -11.41 -1.52
CA ALA A 37 -6.11 -12.27 -2.46
C ALA A 37 -7.21 -11.50 -3.22
N SER A 38 -8.01 -10.69 -2.53
CA SER A 38 -9.01 -9.84 -3.17
C SER A 38 -8.39 -8.86 -4.15
N THR A 39 -7.26 -8.24 -3.78
CA THR A 39 -6.57 -7.27 -4.63
C THR A 39 -5.98 -7.94 -5.87
N GLN A 40 -5.28 -9.07 -5.69
CA GLN A 40 -4.73 -9.83 -6.81
C GLN A 40 -5.83 -10.24 -7.79
N ASN A 41 -6.92 -10.82 -7.28
CA ASN A 41 -8.06 -11.23 -8.10
C ASN A 41 -8.66 -10.04 -8.86
N TYR A 42 -8.83 -8.88 -8.20
CA TYR A 42 -9.32 -7.67 -8.84
C TYR A 42 -8.41 -7.24 -10.00
N ILE A 43 -7.10 -7.18 -9.77
CA ILE A 43 -6.13 -6.75 -10.78
C ILE A 43 -6.16 -7.69 -12.00
N GLU A 44 -6.04 -9.00 -11.79
CA GLU A 44 -6.04 -9.99 -12.87
C GLU A 44 -7.37 -10.02 -13.65
N SER A 45 -8.49 -9.82 -12.95
CA SER A 45 -9.82 -9.84 -13.55
C SER A 45 -10.15 -8.58 -14.33
N ASN A 46 -9.64 -7.41 -13.93
CA ASN A 46 -10.08 -6.12 -14.47
C ASN A 46 -9.12 -5.50 -15.50
N PHE A 47 -7.86 -5.89 -15.53
CA PHE A 47 -6.84 -5.27 -16.39
C PHE A 47 -6.35 -6.21 -17.50
N LYS A 48 -6.05 -5.65 -18.66
CA LYS A 48 -5.54 -6.38 -19.82
C LYS A 48 -4.08 -6.79 -19.55
N GLU A 49 -3.64 -7.89 -20.14
CA GLU A 49 -2.21 -8.25 -20.24
C GLU A 49 -1.42 -8.31 -18.91
N VAL A 50 -2.10 -8.58 -17.79
CA VAL A 50 -1.46 -8.87 -16.51
C VAL A 50 -0.86 -10.28 -16.55
N GLN A 51 0.45 -10.39 -16.44
CA GLN A 51 1.20 -11.66 -16.43
C GLN A 51 1.66 -12.06 -15.03
N SER A 52 1.96 -11.07 -14.19
CA SER A 52 2.31 -11.26 -12.78
C SER A 52 1.76 -10.11 -11.94
N VAL A 53 1.46 -10.42 -10.68
CA VAL A 53 1.10 -9.46 -9.64
C VAL A 53 1.99 -9.71 -8.44
N GLU A 54 2.61 -8.67 -7.91
CA GLU A 54 3.45 -8.72 -6.71
C GLU A 54 2.93 -7.73 -5.68
N ILE A 55 2.46 -8.23 -4.54
CA ILE A 55 2.10 -7.39 -3.39
C ILE A 55 3.37 -6.97 -2.67
N THR A 56 3.51 -5.67 -2.41
CA THR A 56 4.69 -5.10 -1.75
C THR A 56 4.42 -4.73 -0.30
N THR A 57 3.24 -4.19 0.03
CA THR A 57 2.90 -3.76 1.39
C THR A 57 1.39 -3.74 1.60
N VAL A 58 0.97 -4.07 2.82
CA VAL A 58 -0.39 -3.84 3.33
C VAL A 58 -0.30 -2.98 4.58
N TYR A 59 -1.04 -1.86 4.63
CA TYR A 59 -0.97 -0.92 5.74
C TYR A 59 -2.29 -0.19 5.95
N GLN A 60 -2.46 0.42 7.14
CA GLN A 60 -3.56 1.32 7.42
C GLN A 60 -3.14 2.76 7.07
N ASN A 61 -3.90 3.43 6.21
CA ASN A 61 -3.65 4.82 5.86
C ASN A 61 -4.11 5.79 6.98
N GLU A 62 -3.77 7.07 6.84
CA GLU A 62 -4.09 8.13 7.81
C GLU A 62 -5.60 8.31 8.08
N MET A 63 -6.45 7.86 7.14
CA MET A 63 -7.91 7.88 7.29
C MET A 63 -8.47 6.62 7.95
N GLY A 64 -7.60 5.70 8.37
CA GLY A 64 -7.97 4.44 9.01
C GLY A 64 -8.38 3.33 8.05
N GLY A 65 -8.31 3.57 6.74
CA GLY A 65 -8.62 2.57 5.71
C GLY A 65 -7.43 1.66 5.44
N MET A 66 -7.71 0.43 5.03
CA MET A 66 -6.68 -0.50 4.59
C MET A 66 -6.26 -0.19 3.15
N THR A 67 -4.96 -0.15 2.92
CA THR A 67 -4.34 0.04 1.61
C THR A 67 -3.42 -1.13 1.30
N VAL A 68 -3.54 -1.68 0.09
CA VAL A 68 -2.66 -2.71 -0.48
C VAL A 68 -1.90 -2.10 -1.65
N GLU A 69 -0.58 -2.14 -1.58
CA GLU A 69 0.30 -1.68 -2.65
C GLU A 69 0.97 -2.86 -3.34
N GLY A 70 1.27 -2.68 -4.62
CA GLY A 70 1.95 -3.70 -5.39
C GLY A 70 2.34 -3.24 -6.78
N SER A 71 2.79 -4.21 -7.56
CA SER A 71 3.15 -4.02 -8.97
C SER A 71 2.69 -5.17 -9.84
N VAL A 72 2.70 -4.94 -11.15
CA VAL A 72 2.41 -5.94 -12.17
C VAL A 72 3.54 -6.04 -13.17
N ASN A 73 3.60 -7.18 -13.87
CA ASN A 73 4.54 -7.43 -14.95
C ASN A 73 5.99 -7.14 -14.52
N ASN A 74 6.38 -7.67 -13.36
CA ASN A 74 7.73 -7.53 -12.77
C ASN A 74 8.15 -6.06 -12.51
N GLY A 75 7.20 -5.23 -12.07
CA GLY A 75 7.46 -3.84 -11.70
C GLY A 75 7.25 -2.82 -12.82
N GLU A 76 6.79 -3.23 -14.01
CA GLU A 76 6.50 -2.30 -15.11
C GLU A 76 5.37 -1.33 -14.77
N GLY A 77 4.36 -1.77 -14.03
CA GLY A 77 3.26 -0.94 -13.54
C GLY A 77 3.07 -1.09 -12.03
N THR A 78 2.76 0.00 -11.33
CA THR A 78 2.45 -0.03 -9.89
C THR A 78 1.01 0.35 -9.60
N PHE A 79 0.48 -0.14 -8.48
CA PHE A 79 -0.86 0.19 -8.02
C PHE A 79 -0.91 0.40 -6.50
N SER A 80 -1.94 1.14 -6.09
CA SER A 80 -2.35 1.31 -4.69
C SER A 80 -3.87 1.12 -4.60
N ALA A 81 -4.31 0.10 -3.88
CA ALA A 81 -5.70 -0.32 -3.77
C ALA A 81 -6.25 -0.01 -2.38
N GLY A 82 -7.39 0.68 -2.32
CA GLY A 82 -8.15 0.87 -1.08
C GLY A 82 -9.11 -0.29 -0.86
N ILE A 83 -9.05 -0.91 0.31
CA ILE A 83 -9.83 -2.10 0.67
C ILE A 83 -10.95 -1.73 1.64
N GLU A 84 -12.16 -2.14 1.29
CA GLU A 84 -13.36 -1.95 2.10
C GLU A 84 -13.43 -2.98 3.25
N ASN A 85 -14.32 -2.75 4.22
CA ASN A 85 -14.48 -3.63 5.39
C ASN A 85 -14.90 -5.07 5.03
N ASP A 86 -15.50 -5.27 3.85
CA ASP A 86 -15.88 -6.59 3.33
C ASP A 86 -14.79 -7.25 2.46
N PHE A 87 -13.58 -6.66 2.44
CA PHE A 87 -12.42 -7.04 1.62
C PHE A 87 -12.59 -6.83 0.12
N SER A 88 -13.63 -6.12 -0.33
CA SER A 88 -13.71 -5.68 -1.72
C SER A 88 -12.76 -4.52 -2.00
N VAL A 89 -12.31 -4.39 -3.25
CA VAL A 89 -11.50 -3.25 -3.70
C VAL A 89 -12.43 -2.10 -4.02
N GLY A 90 -12.44 -1.06 -3.17
CA GLY A 90 -13.26 0.12 -3.33
C GLY A 90 -12.64 1.17 -4.27
N SER A 91 -11.31 1.23 -4.33
CA SER A 91 -10.58 2.13 -5.22
C SER A 91 -9.22 1.55 -5.63
N VAL A 92 -8.74 1.93 -6.80
CA VAL A 92 -7.39 1.60 -7.28
C VAL A 92 -6.81 2.84 -7.97
N GLY A 93 -5.64 3.28 -7.50
CA GLY A 93 -4.75 4.18 -8.22
C GLY A 93 -3.66 3.38 -8.93
N VAL A 94 -3.30 3.77 -10.15
CA VAL A 94 -2.31 3.07 -10.99
C VAL A 94 -1.29 4.03 -11.57
N SER A 95 -0.09 3.54 -11.91
CA SER A 95 0.93 4.30 -12.63
C SER A 95 0.58 4.52 -14.11
N GLU A 96 1.27 5.45 -14.77
CA GLU A 96 1.08 5.73 -16.21
C GLU A 96 1.38 4.53 -17.11
N THR A 97 2.30 3.67 -16.67
CA THR A 97 2.73 2.44 -17.36
C THR A 97 1.88 1.22 -17.00
N PHE A 98 0.86 1.39 -16.16
CA PHE A 98 0.01 0.28 -15.75
C PHE A 98 -0.85 -0.20 -16.93
N PRO A 99 -1.10 -1.52 -17.05
CA PRO A 99 -1.93 -2.04 -18.12
C PRO A 99 -3.33 -1.42 -18.17
N ASP A 100 -3.88 -1.29 -19.37
CA ASP A 100 -5.21 -0.73 -19.57
C ASP A 100 -6.29 -1.60 -18.93
N ARG A 101 -7.35 -0.96 -18.45
CA ARG A 101 -8.55 -1.65 -17.97
C ARG A 101 -9.26 -2.36 -19.15
N LYS A 102 -9.80 -3.56 -18.90
CA LYS A 102 -10.64 -4.27 -19.88
C LYS A 102 -11.89 -3.43 -20.17
N GLU A 103 -12.28 -3.34 -21.45
CA GLU A 103 -13.43 -2.52 -21.89
C GLU A 103 -14.72 -2.86 -21.14
N ASP A 104 -15.05 -4.15 -21.04
CA ASP A 104 -16.24 -4.64 -20.33
C ASP A 104 -16.23 -4.36 -18.81
N CYS A 105 -15.08 -3.96 -18.29
CA CYS A 105 -14.85 -3.63 -16.89
C CYS A 105 -14.74 -2.12 -16.67
N MET A 106 -14.86 -1.26 -17.69
CA MET A 106 -14.73 0.19 -17.49
C MET A 106 -15.89 0.78 -16.69
N GLU A 107 -17.11 0.33 -16.97
CA GLU A 107 -18.33 0.84 -16.30
C GLU A 107 -18.69 0.08 -15.02
N ARG A 108 -18.07 -1.08 -14.79
CA ARG A 108 -18.33 -1.95 -13.63
C ARG A 108 -17.07 -2.68 -13.21
N THR A 109 -16.94 -3.03 -11.94
CA THR A 109 -15.93 -4.00 -11.52
C THR A 109 -16.28 -5.37 -12.13
N CYS A 110 -15.36 -5.93 -12.90
CA CYS A 110 -15.38 -7.33 -13.24
C CYS A 110 -14.99 -8.12 -12.00
N SER A 111 -16.00 -8.47 -11.21
CA SER A 111 -15.91 -9.55 -10.24
C SER A 111 -15.73 -10.86 -10.99
N TYR A 112 -14.94 -11.78 -10.44
CA TYR A 112 -15.03 -13.18 -10.82
C TYR A 112 -16.08 -13.84 -9.91
N GLU A 113 -17.05 -14.54 -10.51
CA GLU A 113 -17.85 -15.56 -9.80
C GLU A 113 -16.97 -16.81 -9.60
N PRO A 114 -17.07 -17.50 -8.44
CA PRO A 114 -16.22 -18.65 -8.09
C PRO A 114 -16.19 -19.78 -9.12
#